data_AF-A0A444XL92-F1
#
_entry.id   AF-A0A444XL92-F1
#
_cell.length_a   1.000
_cell.length_b   1.000
_cell.length_c   1.000
_cell.angle_alpha   90.00
_cell.angle_beta   90.00
_cell.angle_gamma   90.00
#
_symmetry.space_group_name_H-M   'P 1'
#
loop_
_entity.id
_entity.type
_entity.pdbx_description
1 polymer ?
#
loop_
_entity_poly.entity_id
_entity_poly.type
_entity_poly.pdbx_seq_one_letter_code
_entity_poly.pdbx_strand_id
1 'polypeptide(L)'
;MLYVVVILADPKYESRLNLALSLNIYVPRDERFGHLKLADFLSYALKSIVQVLKPEFESIFDKTPNEFDSFEDVLKLYEGGLEVPEGVVKVIRDNVPLEMLKEIFRTDGERFLKFPLPQVIAVDKFAWRTDEEFAREMLAGINPVMIRSLEEFPPASKLDPKVYGDQTSTITKEHIESNLEGHTINEVIIERKLFILDHHDALMPYLRRINSTSTKTYASRTLLFLQKNGTLKPLAIELSLPHPEGDQHGAISKVFVPEEKGVENSLWQLAKGYVGVVDSGYHQLISHWLHTHAVIEPFIIATNRQLSVLHPIYKLLHPHYRDTMNINALGRQILINAGGALEVTVFTSKYSMEFSSMLYKDWVFPEQALPQDLLKRGVAVKDSSCPHGLKLLIEDYPFAVDGLEIWFAIKTWVQDYCSVYYKDDESIKKDAELQSWWKELREKGHGDKKEEIWWPKMQTREELIETCTIIIWIASALHAAINFGQYPYGGYPPNRPAISSKLVPEKGTPEYDELLANPDKTYLKTFTSQFKAVLGISLVEILSRHSSDEVYLGQRDTENWTSDAEALEAFAKFGKKIEDIEEGMKRMNNDEKLRNRYGPVKMPYTLLYPSSEGGLTGRGIPNSVSI
;
A
#
# COMPACT_ATOMS: atom_id res chain seq x y z
N MET A 1 33.92 30.97 10.20
CA MET A 1 34.08 30.77 8.75
C MET A 1 32.79 30.14 8.26
N LEU A 2 31.83 30.95 7.78
CA LEU A 2 30.58 30.44 7.21
C LEU A 2 30.91 29.78 5.88
N TYR A 3 30.79 28.46 5.80
CA TYR A 3 30.78 27.77 4.51
C TYR A 3 29.47 28.12 3.82
N VAL A 4 29.53 29.06 2.88
CA VAL A 4 28.48 29.26 1.88
C VAL A 4 28.55 28.05 0.97
N VAL A 5 27.69 27.06 1.22
CA VAL A 5 27.45 25.98 0.27
C VAL A 5 26.68 26.61 -0.89
N VAL A 6 27.40 27.00 -1.94
CA VAL A 6 26.79 27.33 -3.22
C VAL A 6 26.26 26.02 -3.78
N ILE A 7 24.97 25.75 -3.59
CA ILE A 7 24.28 24.70 -4.34
C ILE A 7 24.23 25.21 -5.78
N LEU A 8 25.14 24.74 -6.62
CA LEU A 8 25.07 24.98 -8.06
C LEU A 8 23.74 24.38 -8.55
N ALA A 9 22.90 25.20 -9.17
CA ALA A 9 21.68 24.73 -9.79
C ALA A 9 22.06 23.75 -10.92
N ASP A 10 21.60 22.49 -10.81
CA ASP A 10 21.75 21.51 -11.88
C ASP A 10 20.58 21.70 -12.88
N PRO A 11 20.84 22.04 -14.15
CA PRO A 11 19.81 22.32 -15.15
C PRO A 11 18.92 21.11 -15.48
N LYS A 12 19.27 19.90 -15.01
CA LYS A 12 18.44 18.70 -15.15
C LYS A 12 17.30 18.62 -14.12
N TYR A 13 17.30 19.45 -13.09
CA TYR A 13 16.31 19.43 -12.01
C TYR A 13 15.47 20.71 -12.02
N GLU A 14 14.16 20.56 -11.81
CA GLU A 14 13.26 21.69 -11.61
C GLU A 14 13.57 22.39 -10.28
N SER A 15 13.46 23.72 -10.26
CA SER A 15 13.68 24.51 -9.05
C SER A 15 12.58 24.24 -8.02
N ARG A 16 12.96 24.16 -6.73
CA ARG A 16 12.00 23.95 -5.66
C ARG A 16 11.12 25.18 -5.46
N LEU A 17 9.82 24.94 -5.26
CA LEU A 17 8.92 25.95 -4.70
C LEU A 17 9.29 26.24 -3.24
N ASN A 18 9.12 27.49 -2.82
CA ASN A 18 9.22 27.86 -1.41
C ASN A 18 8.19 27.06 -0.59
N LEU A 19 8.53 26.68 0.64
CA LEU A 19 7.64 25.96 1.55
C LEU A 19 6.27 26.65 1.70
N ALA A 20 6.26 27.99 1.81
CA ALA A 20 5.03 28.79 1.87
C ALA A 20 4.14 28.69 0.62
N LEU A 21 4.70 28.27 -0.51
CA LEU A 21 4.02 28.08 -1.80
C LEU A 21 3.84 26.59 -2.15
N SER A 22 4.18 25.66 -1.25
CA SER A 22 4.11 24.22 -1.51
C SER A 22 2.69 23.69 -1.73
N LEU A 23 1.67 24.43 -1.27
CA LEU A 23 0.26 24.17 -1.58
C LEU A 23 -0.18 24.71 -2.94
N ASN A 24 0.66 25.53 -3.57
CA ASN A 24 0.37 26.19 -4.84
C ASN A 24 1.09 25.53 -6.03
N ILE A 25 1.66 24.33 -5.84
CA ILE A 25 2.24 23.56 -6.95
C ILE A 25 1.24 23.47 -8.11
N TYR A 26 1.74 23.66 -9.33
CA TYR A 26 0.88 23.73 -10.49
C TYR A 26 0.22 22.38 -10.77
N VAL A 27 -1.08 22.44 -10.97
CA VAL A 27 -1.91 21.48 -11.69
C VAL A 27 -2.89 22.29 -12.55
N PRO A 28 -3.45 21.72 -13.64
CA PRO A 28 -4.53 22.37 -14.38
C PRO A 28 -5.62 22.85 -13.43
N ARG A 29 -6.21 24.02 -13.74
CA ARG A 29 -7.04 24.75 -12.77
C ARG A 29 -8.19 23.92 -12.19
N ASP A 30 -8.82 23.09 -13.01
CA ASP A 30 -9.98 22.28 -12.65
C ASP A 30 -9.60 20.96 -11.96
N GLU A 31 -8.31 20.60 -11.97
CA GLU A 31 -7.77 19.47 -11.21
C GLU A 31 -7.50 19.84 -9.74
N ARG A 32 -7.50 21.13 -9.39
CA ARG A 32 -7.30 21.57 -8.01
C ARG A 32 -8.46 21.13 -7.14
N PHE A 33 -8.15 20.62 -5.94
CA PHE A 33 -9.15 20.29 -4.92
C PHE A 33 -10.18 21.41 -4.77
N GLY A 34 -11.44 21.01 -4.65
CA GLY A 34 -12.51 21.91 -4.22
C GLY A 34 -12.24 22.48 -2.82
N HIS A 35 -12.98 23.53 -2.45
CA HIS A 35 -12.77 24.21 -1.16
C HIS A 35 -13.01 23.30 0.05
N LEU A 36 -13.96 22.35 -0.04
CA LEU A 36 -14.25 21.38 1.03
C LEU A 36 -13.12 20.35 1.14
N LYS A 37 -12.81 19.63 0.05
CA LYS A 37 -11.64 18.73 0.00
C LYS A 37 -10.34 19.39 0.44
N LEU A 38 -10.08 20.64 0.03
CA LEU A 38 -8.89 21.38 0.45
C LEU A 38 -8.96 21.80 1.93
N ALA A 39 -10.13 22.15 2.47
CA ALA A 39 -10.27 22.45 3.90
C ALA A 39 -10.12 21.19 4.76
N ASP A 40 -10.75 20.08 4.37
CA ASP A 40 -10.57 18.76 4.97
C ASP A 40 -9.08 18.38 4.87
N PHE A 41 -8.51 18.38 3.67
CA PHE A 41 -7.09 18.10 3.45
C PHE A 41 -6.18 19.10 4.14
N LEU A 42 -6.49 20.38 4.35
CA LEU A 42 -5.61 21.32 5.07
C LEU A 42 -5.74 21.17 6.58
N SER A 43 -6.94 20.91 7.08
CA SER A 43 -7.18 20.57 8.48
C SER A 43 -6.39 19.31 8.89
N TYR A 44 -6.16 18.40 7.93
CA TYR A 44 -5.47 17.14 8.13
C TYR A 44 -4.01 17.14 7.65
N ALA A 45 -3.71 17.68 6.48
CA ALA A 45 -2.38 17.80 5.88
C ALA A 45 -1.57 18.85 6.60
N LEU A 46 -0.97 18.33 7.65
CA LEU A 46 0.22 18.71 8.38
C LEU A 46 1.45 19.01 7.47
N LYS A 47 1.25 19.78 6.41
CA LYS A 47 2.28 20.22 5.46
C LYS A 47 3.38 21.06 6.13
N SER A 48 3.13 21.51 7.37
CA SER A 48 3.95 22.43 8.13
C SER A 48 4.77 21.75 9.25
N ILE A 49 4.41 20.55 9.70
CA ILE A 49 4.91 20.05 10.99
C ILE A 49 6.26 19.33 10.90
N VAL A 50 6.53 18.56 9.85
CA VAL A 50 7.82 17.86 9.74
C VAL A 50 8.98 18.79 9.42
N GLN A 51 8.76 19.88 8.68
CA GLN A 51 9.85 20.78 8.31
C GLN A 51 10.00 21.96 9.28
N VAL A 52 8.88 22.46 9.83
CA VAL A 52 8.90 23.60 10.77
C VAL A 52 9.04 23.14 12.21
N LEU A 53 8.46 21.99 12.58
CA LEU A 53 8.45 21.51 13.97
C LEU A 53 9.34 20.30 14.21
N LYS A 54 10.06 19.75 13.22
CA LYS A 54 10.97 18.63 13.48
C LYS A 54 11.96 18.91 14.60
N PRO A 55 12.63 20.09 14.65
CA PRO A 55 13.50 20.43 15.78
C PRO A 55 12.74 20.43 17.12
N GLU A 56 11.50 20.88 17.14
CA GLU A 56 10.65 20.97 18.32
C GLU A 56 10.15 19.59 18.76
N PHE A 57 9.73 18.74 17.82
CA PHE A 57 9.38 17.34 18.08
C PHE A 57 10.61 16.56 18.55
N GLU A 58 11.76 16.71 17.89
CA GLU A 58 13.04 16.17 18.37
C GLU A 58 13.30 16.65 19.82
N SER A 59 13.06 17.94 20.13
CA SER A 59 13.25 18.48 21.48
C SER A 59 12.28 17.94 22.55
N ILE A 60 11.05 17.55 22.18
CA ILE A 60 10.11 16.85 23.07
C ILE A 60 10.69 15.49 23.45
N PHE A 61 11.21 14.78 22.44
CA PHE A 61 11.73 13.43 22.56
C PHE A 61 13.23 13.35 22.87
N ASP A 62 13.87 14.48 23.16
CA ASP A 62 15.25 14.56 23.66
C ASP A 62 15.34 14.54 25.20
N LYS A 63 14.25 14.89 25.91
CA LYS A 63 14.17 14.91 27.39
C LYS A 63 13.69 13.58 28.00
N THR A 64 13.07 12.75 27.19
CA THR A 64 12.83 11.31 27.37
C THR A 64 13.70 10.62 26.32
N PRO A 65 14.23 9.39 26.49
CA PRO A 65 14.90 8.74 25.37
C PRO A 65 13.94 8.72 24.16
N ASN A 66 14.41 8.96 22.94
CA ASN A 66 13.65 8.96 21.67
C ASN A 66 12.94 7.60 21.34
N GLU A 67 12.73 6.73 22.32
CA GLU A 67 12.35 5.32 22.23
C GLU A 67 11.14 5.05 23.14
N PHE A 68 10.23 4.16 22.71
CA PHE A 68 9.23 3.61 23.61
C PHE A 68 9.88 2.57 24.54
N ASP A 69 9.63 2.68 25.85
CA ASP A 69 10.14 1.72 26.83
C ASP A 69 9.24 0.50 27.00
N SER A 70 7.96 0.62 26.64
CA SER A 70 6.95 -0.44 26.74
C SER A 70 5.83 -0.30 25.70
N PHE A 71 5.08 -1.37 25.46
CA PHE A 71 3.88 -1.30 24.62
C PHE A 71 2.78 -0.41 25.22
N GLU A 72 2.77 -0.26 26.54
CA GLU A 72 1.88 0.67 27.22
C GLU A 72 2.17 2.13 26.83
N ASP A 73 3.44 2.48 26.62
CA ASP A 73 3.81 3.82 26.14
C ASP A 73 3.32 4.09 24.72
N VAL A 74 3.25 3.06 23.88
CA VAL A 74 2.63 3.15 22.54
C VAL A 74 1.11 3.34 22.67
N LEU A 75 0.46 2.62 23.60
CA LEU A 75 -1.00 2.70 23.82
C LEU A 75 -1.45 4.07 24.36
N LYS A 76 -0.61 4.75 25.16
CA LYS A 76 -0.88 6.10 25.66
C LYS A 76 -1.16 7.12 24.54
N LEU A 77 -0.64 6.91 23.33
CA LEU A 77 -0.92 7.74 22.15
C LEU A 77 -2.43 7.81 21.81
N TYR A 78 -3.19 6.76 22.13
CA TYR A 78 -4.64 6.68 21.82
C TYR A 78 -5.53 6.92 23.05
N GLU A 79 -5.03 6.67 24.25
CA GLU A 79 -5.81 6.82 25.49
C GLU A 79 -5.70 8.25 26.05
N GLY A 80 -4.46 8.71 26.24
CA GLY A 80 -4.13 9.93 26.97
C GLY A 80 -3.58 11.08 26.12
N GLY A 81 -3.03 10.80 24.93
CA GLY A 81 -2.29 11.78 24.12
C GLY A 81 -0.88 12.03 24.64
N LEU A 82 -0.14 12.95 24.00
CA LEU A 82 1.21 13.34 24.39
C LEU A 82 1.20 14.63 25.22
N GLU A 83 1.95 14.65 26.32
CA GLU A 83 2.25 15.89 27.02
C GLU A 83 3.28 16.69 26.22
N VAL A 84 2.91 17.91 25.80
CA VAL A 84 3.80 18.78 25.03
C VAL A 84 4.19 19.99 25.88
N PRO A 85 5.50 20.29 26.02
CA PRO A 85 5.96 21.46 26.76
C PRO A 85 5.33 22.75 26.22
N GLU A 86 4.95 23.66 27.12
CA GLU A 86 4.28 24.92 26.77
C GLU A 86 5.06 25.77 25.76
N GLY A 87 6.40 25.70 25.79
CA GLY A 87 7.26 26.34 24.80
C GLY A 87 7.07 25.82 23.37
N VAL A 88 6.87 24.51 23.20
CA VAL A 88 6.58 23.90 21.90
C VAL A 88 5.15 24.22 21.46
N VAL A 89 4.18 24.18 22.38
CA VAL A 89 2.80 24.62 22.12
C VAL A 89 2.77 26.05 21.56
N LYS A 90 3.60 26.95 22.12
CA LYS A 90 3.72 28.32 21.64
C LYS A 90 4.28 28.40 20.21
N VAL A 91 5.37 27.70 19.91
CA VAL A 91 5.96 27.66 18.55
C VAL A 91 4.95 27.12 17.53
N ILE A 92 4.17 26.11 17.91
CA ILE A 92 3.10 25.57 17.07
C ILE A 92 2.03 26.62 16.79
N ARG A 93 1.51 27.29 17.82
CA ARG A 93 0.51 28.36 17.66
C ARG A 93 1.01 29.51 16.79
N ASP A 94 2.30 29.84 16.88
CA ASP A 94 2.89 30.96 16.14
C ASP A 94 3.18 30.63 14.66
N ASN A 95 3.34 29.34 14.31
CA ASN A 95 3.75 28.90 12.98
C ASN A 95 2.70 28.07 12.21
N VAL A 96 1.60 27.68 12.86
CA VAL A 96 0.56 26.84 12.27
C VAL A 96 -0.75 27.64 12.12
N PRO A 97 -1.38 27.65 10.93
CA PRO A 97 -2.66 28.31 10.69
C PRO A 97 -3.76 27.88 11.67
N LEU A 98 -4.65 28.81 12.03
CA LEU A 98 -5.62 28.65 13.11
C LEU A 98 -6.65 27.54 12.84
N GLU A 99 -6.95 27.29 11.57
CA GLU A 99 -7.80 26.21 11.08
C GLU A 99 -7.17 24.83 11.33
N MET A 100 -5.84 24.73 11.24
CA MET A 100 -5.08 23.50 11.53
C MET A 100 -4.87 23.27 13.03
N LEU A 101 -4.82 24.34 13.82
CA LEU A 101 -4.68 24.24 15.28
C LEU A 101 -5.85 23.49 15.95
N LYS A 102 -7.08 23.60 15.40
CA LYS A 102 -8.27 22.95 15.98
C LYS A 102 -8.20 21.41 15.94
N GLU A 103 -7.59 20.86 14.89
CA GLU A 103 -7.40 19.41 14.74
C GLU A 103 -6.22 18.90 15.58
N ILE A 104 -5.16 19.71 15.73
CA ILE A 104 -3.97 19.36 16.53
C ILE A 104 -4.28 19.33 18.04
N PHE A 105 -5.18 20.22 18.50
CA PHE A 105 -5.52 20.41 19.93
C PHE A 105 -6.92 19.88 20.32
N ARG A 106 -7.50 18.96 19.52
CA ARG A 106 -8.85 18.35 19.65
C ARG A 106 -9.63 18.72 20.93
N THR A 107 -10.51 19.72 20.87
CA THR A 107 -11.63 20.14 21.77
C THR A 107 -11.59 20.01 23.30
N ASP A 108 -10.72 19.23 23.94
CA ASP A 108 -10.63 19.11 25.40
C ASP A 108 -9.66 20.13 26.04
N GLY A 109 -8.99 20.93 25.21
CA GLY A 109 -8.28 22.14 25.63
C GLY A 109 -6.91 21.91 26.28
N GLU A 110 -6.48 20.66 26.52
CA GLU A 110 -5.23 20.41 27.25
C GLU A 110 -4.35 19.26 26.71
N ARG A 111 -4.81 18.37 25.80
CA ARG A 111 -3.99 17.21 25.38
C ARG A 111 -3.70 17.16 23.88
N PHE A 112 -2.42 17.21 23.55
CA PHE A 112 -1.89 17.23 22.17
C PHE A 112 -1.81 15.81 21.59
N LEU A 113 -2.11 15.64 20.28
CA LEU A 113 -1.94 14.38 19.54
C LEU A 113 -2.55 13.12 20.19
N LYS A 114 -3.80 13.22 20.66
CA LYS A 114 -4.58 12.00 20.96
C LYS A 114 -5.12 11.41 19.65
N PHE A 115 -4.53 10.29 19.24
CA PHE A 115 -4.90 9.60 18.01
C PHE A 115 -6.15 8.73 18.19
N PRO A 116 -7.02 8.59 17.17
CA PRO A 116 -8.12 7.61 17.18
C PRO A 116 -7.61 6.18 17.43
N LEU A 117 -8.31 5.35 18.19
CA LEU A 117 -7.87 3.97 18.41
C LEU A 117 -7.91 3.17 17.08
N PRO A 118 -6.78 2.60 16.60
CA PRO A 118 -6.75 1.80 15.38
C PRO A 118 -7.59 0.53 15.50
N GLN A 119 -8.24 0.12 14.42
CA GLN A 119 -9.17 -1.02 14.41
C GLN A 119 -8.49 -2.34 14.80
N VAL A 120 -7.23 -2.54 14.39
CA VAL A 120 -6.46 -3.76 14.67
C VAL A 120 -6.23 -4.01 16.18
N ILE A 121 -6.28 -2.96 17.02
CA ILE A 121 -6.17 -3.08 18.48
C ILE A 121 -7.45 -2.69 19.23
N ALA A 122 -8.56 -2.46 18.50
CA ALA A 122 -9.79 -1.94 19.11
C ALA A 122 -10.49 -2.96 20.00
N VAL A 123 -10.41 -4.25 19.66
CA VAL A 123 -11.06 -5.34 20.41
C VAL A 123 -10.07 -6.14 21.24
N ASP A 124 -8.88 -6.43 20.68
CA ASP A 124 -7.80 -7.14 21.36
C ASP A 124 -6.46 -6.42 21.10
N LYS A 125 -5.84 -5.90 22.17
CA LYS A 125 -4.61 -5.11 22.10
C LYS A 125 -3.36 -5.92 21.73
N PHE A 126 -3.44 -7.25 21.73
CA PHE A 126 -2.29 -8.16 21.55
C PHE A 126 -2.45 -9.14 20.39
N ALA A 127 -3.66 -9.30 19.84
CA ALA A 127 -3.93 -10.23 18.73
C ALA A 127 -3.06 -10.01 17.48
N TRP A 128 -2.60 -8.78 17.24
CA TRP A 128 -1.66 -8.45 16.16
C TRP A 128 -0.33 -9.22 16.23
N ARG A 129 0.07 -9.70 17.42
CA ARG A 129 1.31 -10.49 17.63
C ARG A 129 1.18 -11.96 17.25
N THR A 130 -0.04 -12.43 17.00
CA THR A 130 -0.29 -13.83 16.68
C THR A 130 0.27 -14.18 15.30
N ASP A 131 0.52 -15.47 15.08
CA ASP A 131 0.96 -15.96 13.78
C ASP A 131 -0.21 -15.99 12.79
N GLU A 132 -1.42 -16.22 13.32
CA GLU A 132 -2.68 -16.16 12.61
C GLU A 132 -2.93 -14.78 12.02
N GLU A 133 -2.79 -13.69 12.80
CA GLU A 133 -2.99 -12.34 12.27
C GLU A 133 -1.91 -11.95 11.27
N PHE A 134 -0.65 -12.26 11.58
CA PHE A 134 0.48 -11.98 10.69
C PHE A 134 0.28 -12.60 9.30
N ALA A 135 -0.21 -13.84 9.23
CA ALA A 135 -0.51 -14.49 7.96
C ALA A 135 -1.81 -13.98 7.32
N ARG A 136 -2.86 -13.72 8.13
CA ARG A 136 -4.16 -13.24 7.64
C ARG A 136 -4.05 -11.87 6.96
N GLU A 137 -3.22 -10.97 7.48
CA GLU A 137 -3.01 -9.66 6.87
C GLU A 137 -2.44 -9.74 5.43
N MET A 138 -1.79 -10.84 5.05
CA MET A 138 -1.37 -11.07 3.66
C MET A 138 -2.54 -11.33 2.70
N LEU A 139 -3.74 -11.65 3.22
CA LEU A 139 -4.97 -11.90 2.48
C LEU A 139 -6.01 -10.78 2.65
N ALA A 140 -6.01 -10.12 3.80
CA ALA A 140 -7.08 -9.21 4.22
C ALA A 140 -6.58 -7.96 4.97
N GLY A 141 -5.27 -7.76 5.02
CA GLY A 141 -4.64 -6.58 5.62
C GLY A 141 -4.52 -5.42 4.63
N ILE A 142 -3.54 -4.57 4.88
CA ILE A 142 -3.25 -3.37 4.08
C ILE A 142 -2.56 -3.66 2.73
N ASN A 143 -1.78 -4.75 2.63
CA ASN A 143 -1.08 -5.13 1.40
C ASN A 143 -1.47 -6.54 0.94
N PRO A 144 -2.75 -6.80 0.64
CA PRO A 144 -3.25 -8.15 0.38
C PRO A 144 -2.97 -8.60 -1.06
N VAL A 145 -1.99 -8.03 -1.76
CA VAL A 145 -1.75 -8.23 -3.20
C VAL A 145 -0.42 -8.93 -3.50
N MET A 146 0.37 -9.28 -2.47
CA MET A 146 1.75 -9.72 -2.66
C MET A 146 1.97 -11.23 -2.57
N ILE A 147 1.13 -11.94 -1.80
CA ILE A 147 1.31 -13.38 -1.58
C ILE A 147 1.20 -14.18 -2.88
N ARG A 148 2.04 -15.21 -3.04
CA ARG A 148 2.08 -16.09 -4.22
C ARG A 148 2.05 -17.55 -3.81
N SER A 149 1.61 -18.42 -4.71
CA SER A 149 1.82 -19.86 -4.57
C SER A 149 3.31 -20.16 -4.70
N LEU A 150 3.83 -21.05 -3.85
CA LEU A 150 5.19 -21.57 -3.99
C LEU A 150 5.16 -22.78 -4.91
N GLU A 151 5.83 -22.68 -6.06
CA GLU A 151 5.83 -23.73 -7.08
C GLU A 151 7.00 -24.72 -6.94
N GLU A 152 8.08 -24.30 -6.29
CA GLU A 152 9.28 -25.12 -6.07
C GLU A 152 9.89 -24.86 -4.68
N PHE A 153 10.55 -25.89 -4.15
CA PHE A 153 11.21 -25.82 -2.85
C PHE A 153 12.63 -26.40 -2.92
N PRO A 154 13.65 -25.72 -2.35
CA PRO A 154 13.56 -24.41 -1.68
C PRO A 154 13.22 -23.27 -2.66
N PRO A 155 12.71 -22.10 -2.18
CA PRO A 155 12.41 -20.97 -3.06
C PRO A 155 13.64 -20.52 -3.84
N ALA A 156 13.51 -20.35 -5.15
CA ALA A 156 14.59 -19.87 -6.00
C ALA A 156 14.62 -18.33 -6.14
N SER A 157 15.79 -17.79 -6.43
CA SER A 157 15.99 -16.40 -6.84
C SER A 157 16.15 -16.28 -8.35
N LYS A 158 15.62 -15.20 -8.93
CA LYS A 158 15.78 -14.82 -10.35
C LYS A 158 16.91 -13.82 -10.56
N LEU A 159 17.62 -13.41 -9.51
CA LEU A 159 18.78 -12.53 -9.62
C LEU A 159 19.90 -13.19 -10.42
N ASP A 160 20.62 -12.41 -11.24
CA ASP A 160 21.73 -12.93 -12.02
C ASP A 160 22.87 -13.39 -11.07
N PRO A 161 23.18 -14.71 -11.01
CA PRO A 161 24.20 -15.22 -10.11
C PRO A 161 25.61 -14.72 -10.45
N LYS A 162 25.83 -14.17 -11.65
CA LYS A 162 27.11 -13.51 -11.99
C LYS A 162 27.26 -12.15 -11.31
N VAL A 163 26.15 -11.49 -10.99
CA VAL A 163 26.13 -10.16 -10.36
C VAL A 163 25.96 -10.30 -8.85
N TYR A 164 25.11 -11.22 -8.41
CA TYR A 164 24.70 -11.35 -7.01
C TYR A 164 25.20 -12.63 -6.34
N GLY A 165 26.01 -13.47 -7.00
CA GLY A 165 26.54 -14.69 -6.41
C GLY A 165 25.47 -15.74 -6.07
N ASP A 166 25.72 -16.58 -5.08
CA ASP A 166 24.77 -17.61 -4.62
C ASP A 166 23.61 -16.96 -3.85
N GLN A 167 22.41 -17.10 -4.40
CA GLN A 167 21.15 -16.58 -3.84
C GLN A 167 20.18 -17.72 -3.47
N THR A 168 20.70 -18.96 -3.33
CA THR A 168 19.91 -20.13 -2.93
C THR A 168 19.34 -19.92 -1.53
N SER A 169 18.03 -20.10 -1.38
CA SER A 169 17.39 -20.00 -0.07
C SER A 169 17.96 -21.04 0.89
N THR A 170 18.20 -20.64 2.14
CA THR A 170 18.69 -21.52 3.21
C THR A 170 17.57 -22.19 4.00
N ILE A 171 16.31 -22.01 3.60
CA ILE A 171 15.18 -22.74 4.19
C ILE A 171 15.27 -24.21 3.76
N THR A 172 15.67 -25.07 4.69
CA THR A 172 15.67 -26.52 4.51
C THR A 172 14.32 -27.17 4.82
N LYS A 173 14.19 -28.45 4.46
CA LYS A 173 12.97 -29.24 4.70
C LYS A 173 12.67 -29.39 6.19
N GLU A 174 13.72 -29.60 6.98
CA GLU A 174 13.64 -29.81 8.44
C GLU A 174 13.00 -28.61 9.16
N HIS A 175 13.12 -27.40 8.62
CA HIS A 175 12.47 -26.22 9.19
C HIS A 175 10.94 -26.26 9.11
N ILE A 176 10.38 -26.92 8.08
CA ILE A 176 8.94 -26.78 7.77
C ILE A 176 8.14 -28.08 7.82
N GLU A 177 8.76 -29.25 7.60
CA GLU A 177 8.06 -30.54 7.45
C GLU A 177 7.16 -30.90 8.64
N SER A 178 7.60 -30.57 9.87
CA SER A 178 6.83 -30.88 11.10
C SER A 178 5.50 -30.11 11.20
N ASN A 179 5.33 -29.04 10.41
CA ASN A 179 4.21 -28.10 10.50
C ASN A 179 3.22 -28.19 9.33
N LEU A 180 3.30 -29.22 8.48
CA LEU A 180 2.48 -29.40 7.27
C LEU A 180 1.25 -30.31 7.47
N GLU A 181 0.72 -30.42 8.70
CA GLU A 181 -0.47 -31.24 9.04
C GLU A 181 -0.38 -32.71 8.57
N GLY A 182 0.84 -33.27 8.58
CA GLY A 182 1.13 -34.65 8.19
C GLY A 182 1.41 -34.86 6.69
N HIS A 183 1.37 -33.80 5.87
CA HIS A 183 1.75 -33.85 4.47
C HIS A 183 3.27 -33.70 4.29
N THR A 184 3.80 -34.26 3.20
CA THR A 184 5.16 -34.00 2.73
C THR A 184 5.22 -32.68 1.94
N ILE A 185 6.42 -32.10 1.79
CA ILE A 185 6.63 -30.87 0.99
C ILE A 185 6.15 -31.07 -0.46
N ASN A 186 6.43 -32.22 -1.06
CA ASN A 186 6.03 -32.49 -2.45
C ASN A 186 4.51 -32.55 -2.60
N GLU A 187 3.80 -33.15 -1.64
CA GLU A 187 2.33 -33.20 -1.65
C GLU A 187 1.74 -31.80 -1.56
N VAL A 188 2.21 -30.95 -0.63
CA VAL A 188 1.66 -29.60 -0.46
C VAL A 188 1.97 -28.67 -1.63
N ILE A 189 3.09 -28.87 -2.36
CA ILE A 189 3.37 -28.14 -3.60
C ILE A 189 2.41 -28.57 -4.72
N ILE A 190 2.24 -29.89 -4.92
CA ILE A 190 1.33 -30.43 -5.95
C ILE A 190 -0.12 -30.02 -5.67
N GLU A 191 -0.54 -30.05 -4.41
CA GLU A 191 -1.85 -29.61 -3.95
C GLU A 191 -2.00 -28.08 -3.88
N ARG A 192 -0.94 -27.32 -4.18
CA ARG A 192 -0.87 -25.85 -4.11
C ARG A 192 -1.31 -25.27 -2.75
N LYS A 193 -0.82 -25.87 -1.68
CA LYS A 193 -1.04 -25.47 -0.28
C LYS A 193 0.14 -24.72 0.34
N LEU A 194 1.25 -24.56 -0.39
CA LEU A 194 2.42 -23.83 0.07
C LEU A 194 2.46 -22.47 -0.63
N PHE A 195 2.60 -21.41 0.15
CA PHE A 195 2.59 -20.03 -0.31
C PHE A 195 3.83 -19.29 0.19
N ILE A 196 4.14 -18.16 -0.45
CA ILE A 196 5.29 -17.33 -0.12
C ILE A 196 4.94 -15.84 -0.21
N LEU A 197 5.39 -15.07 0.79
CA LEU A 197 5.60 -13.63 0.66
C LEU A 197 7.08 -13.40 0.39
N ASP A 198 7.42 -13.09 -0.87
CA ASP A 198 8.80 -12.97 -1.34
C ASP A 198 9.15 -11.53 -1.71
N HIS A 199 10.01 -10.92 -0.90
CA HIS A 199 10.58 -9.60 -1.14
C HIS A 199 12.07 -9.66 -1.46
N HIS A 200 12.66 -10.85 -1.54
CA HIS A 200 14.09 -11.01 -1.59
C HIS A 200 14.70 -10.39 -2.86
N ASP A 201 14.21 -10.79 -4.02
CA ASP A 201 14.76 -10.35 -5.30
C ASP A 201 14.54 -8.85 -5.55
N ALA A 202 13.43 -8.31 -5.05
CA ALA A 202 13.18 -6.89 -5.12
C ALA A 202 14.21 -6.10 -4.30
N LEU A 203 14.53 -6.55 -3.08
CA LEU A 203 15.33 -5.77 -2.13
C LEU A 203 16.84 -6.00 -2.26
N MET A 204 17.30 -7.20 -2.57
CA MET A 204 18.73 -7.55 -2.57
C MET A 204 19.59 -6.56 -3.38
N PRO A 205 19.18 -6.08 -4.57
CA PRO A 205 19.96 -5.09 -5.33
C PRO A 205 20.17 -3.73 -4.64
N TYR A 206 19.29 -3.35 -3.70
CA TYR A 206 19.36 -2.07 -2.98
C TYR A 206 19.80 -2.20 -1.52
N LEU A 207 19.80 -3.42 -0.98
CA LEU A 207 19.88 -3.67 0.46
C LEU A 207 21.17 -3.12 1.08
N ARG A 208 22.31 -3.26 0.41
CA ARG A 208 23.59 -2.69 0.87
C ARG A 208 23.54 -1.17 1.03
N ARG A 209 22.94 -0.48 0.05
CA ARG A 209 22.80 0.99 0.06
C ARG A 209 21.85 1.43 1.15
N ILE A 210 20.70 0.77 1.27
CA ILE A 210 19.73 1.05 2.32
C ILE A 210 20.35 0.87 3.70
N ASN A 211 21.10 -0.21 3.93
CA ASN A 211 21.77 -0.48 5.20
C ASN A 211 22.98 0.44 5.47
N SER A 212 23.44 1.22 4.49
CA SER A 212 24.43 2.29 4.72
C SER A 212 23.80 3.57 5.29
N THR A 213 22.47 3.63 5.41
CA THR A 213 21.75 4.73 6.09
C THR A 213 21.62 4.45 7.59
N SER A 214 20.83 5.26 8.30
CA SER A 214 20.45 4.98 9.69
C SER A 214 19.51 3.77 9.83
N THR A 215 18.95 3.27 8.73
CA THR A 215 18.16 2.04 8.68
C THR A 215 19.05 0.80 8.71
N LYS A 216 18.54 -0.29 9.28
CA LYS A 216 19.08 -1.65 9.15
C LYS A 216 17.93 -2.62 8.86
N THR A 217 17.93 -3.27 7.71
CA THR A 217 16.87 -4.18 7.28
C THR A 217 17.43 -5.39 6.52
N TYR A 218 16.55 -6.26 6.06
CA TYR A 218 16.85 -7.51 5.35
C TYR A 218 16.04 -7.60 4.06
N ALA A 219 16.50 -8.45 3.15
CA ALA A 219 15.66 -9.06 2.12
C ALA A 219 14.94 -10.24 2.78
N SER A 220 13.60 -10.32 2.70
CA SER A 220 12.83 -11.32 3.43
C SER A 220 12.05 -12.27 2.51
N ARG A 221 11.96 -13.54 2.94
CA ARG A 221 11.02 -14.53 2.42
C ARG A 221 10.24 -15.13 3.58
N THR A 222 8.93 -15.25 3.44
CA THR A 222 8.07 -15.91 4.43
C THR A 222 7.33 -17.06 3.78
N LEU A 223 7.49 -18.29 4.28
CA LEU A 223 6.72 -19.45 3.81
C LEU A 223 5.46 -19.63 4.65
N LEU A 224 4.34 -19.91 3.98
CA LEU A 224 3.04 -20.10 4.59
C LEU A 224 2.37 -21.38 4.10
N PHE A 225 1.68 -22.08 4.99
CA PHE A 225 0.90 -23.26 4.68
C PHE A 225 -0.60 -22.98 4.77
N LEU A 226 -1.36 -23.38 3.76
CA LEU A 226 -2.82 -23.38 3.77
C LEU A 226 -3.33 -24.60 4.53
N GLN A 227 -3.86 -24.34 5.71
CA GLN A 227 -4.38 -25.35 6.62
C GLN A 227 -5.73 -25.89 6.16
N LYS A 228 -6.13 -27.06 6.67
CA LYS A 228 -7.44 -27.67 6.39
C LYS A 228 -8.63 -26.79 6.77
N ASN A 229 -8.44 -25.87 7.70
CA ASN A 229 -9.47 -24.94 8.16
C ASN A 229 -9.60 -23.67 7.29
N GLY A 230 -8.83 -23.57 6.20
CA GLY A 230 -8.84 -22.44 5.28
C GLY A 230 -7.94 -21.26 5.67
N THR A 231 -7.26 -21.28 6.82
CA THR A 231 -6.35 -20.20 7.25
C THR A 231 -4.91 -20.47 6.84
N LEU A 232 -4.11 -19.41 6.74
CA LEU A 232 -2.67 -19.53 6.51
C LEU A 232 -1.91 -19.63 7.83
N LYS A 233 -0.93 -20.52 7.88
CA LYS A 233 0.02 -20.66 8.99
C LYS A 233 1.43 -20.29 8.51
N PRO A 234 2.13 -19.33 9.13
CA PRO A 234 3.53 -19.07 8.80
C PRO A 234 4.39 -20.26 9.25
N LEU A 235 5.36 -20.65 8.42
CA LEU A 235 6.23 -21.81 8.63
C LEU A 235 7.67 -21.42 8.92
N ALA A 236 8.19 -20.44 8.18
CA ALA A 236 9.56 -19.97 8.29
C ALA A 236 9.70 -18.56 7.72
N ILE A 237 10.62 -17.79 8.29
CA ILE A 237 11.07 -16.50 7.75
C ILE A 237 12.57 -16.60 7.48
N GLU A 238 12.97 -16.36 6.24
CA GLU A 238 14.37 -16.16 5.86
C GLU A 238 14.67 -14.66 5.82
N LEU A 239 15.69 -14.24 6.55
CA LEU A 239 16.23 -12.88 6.53
C LEU A 239 17.64 -12.91 5.92
N SER A 240 17.76 -12.32 4.73
CA SER A 240 18.98 -12.31 3.92
C SER A 240 19.65 -10.93 3.92
N LEU A 241 20.98 -10.93 4.00
CA LEU A 241 21.84 -9.76 3.80
C LEU A 241 22.77 -10.02 2.62
N PRO A 242 23.21 -8.97 1.89
CA PRO A 242 24.28 -9.14 0.91
C PRO A 242 25.58 -9.48 1.64
N HIS A 243 26.41 -10.32 1.05
CA HIS A 243 27.69 -10.72 1.64
C HIS A 243 28.59 -9.50 1.94
N PRO A 244 29.26 -9.40 3.11
CA PRO A 244 29.99 -8.20 3.51
C PRO A 244 31.09 -7.78 2.52
N GLU A 245 31.72 -8.74 1.86
CA GLU A 245 32.81 -8.51 0.88
C GLU A 245 32.32 -8.03 -0.51
N GLY A 246 31.02 -8.06 -0.79
CA GLY A 246 30.45 -7.59 -2.06
C GLY A 246 29.24 -8.42 -2.51
N ASP A 247 28.39 -7.82 -3.34
CA ASP A 247 27.13 -8.45 -3.78
C ASP A 247 27.40 -9.72 -4.61
N GLN A 248 28.51 -9.76 -5.35
CA GLN A 248 28.92 -10.90 -6.17
C GLN A 248 29.22 -12.18 -5.38
N HIS A 249 29.32 -12.09 -4.04
CA HIS A 249 29.63 -13.23 -3.17
C HIS A 249 28.38 -13.92 -2.60
N GLY A 250 27.16 -13.50 -2.99
CA GLY A 250 25.93 -14.16 -2.55
C GLY A 250 25.23 -13.45 -1.39
N ALA A 251 24.19 -14.12 -0.90
CA ALA A 251 23.47 -13.73 0.30
C ALA A 251 23.99 -14.49 1.53
N ILE A 252 23.96 -13.84 2.68
CA ILE A 252 24.05 -14.49 4.00
C ILE A 252 22.66 -14.46 4.61
N SER A 253 22.06 -15.63 4.75
CA SER A 253 20.69 -15.79 5.24
C SER A 253 20.64 -16.42 6.62
N LYS A 254 19.64 -16.03 7.40
CA LYS A 254 19.21 -16.70 8.63
C LYS A 254 17.76 -17.11 8.53
N VAL A 255 17.44 -18.32 8.98
CA VAL A 255 16.07 -18.83 9.02
C VAL A 255 15.57 -18.81 10.46
N PHE A 256 14.36 -18.28 10.63
CA PHE A 256 13.61 -18.26 11.87
C PHE A 256 12.35 -19.10 11.67
N VAL A 257 12.01 -19.92 12.66
CA VAL A 257 10.81 -20.75 12.67
C VAL A 257 9.92 -20.35 13.85
N PRO A 258 8.59 -20.55 13.75
CA PRO A 258 7.67 -20.29 14.85
C PRO A 258 8.05 -21.05 16.12
N GLU A 259 8.11 -20.32 17.24
CA GLU A 259 8.35 -20.87 18.58
C GLU A 259 7.43 -20.17 19.58
N GLU A 260 6.91 -20.91 20.57
CA GLU A 260 5.92 -20.35 21.51
C GLU A 260 6.54 -19.67 22.72
N LYS A 261 7.77 -20.03 23.10
CA LYS A 261 8.39 -19.63 24.37
C LYS A 261 9.87 -19.32 24.20
N GLY A 262 10.43 -18.70 25.24
CA GLY A 262 11.87 -18.44 25.33
C GLY A 262 12.35 -17.34 24.40
N VAL A 263 13.67 -17.27 24.24
CA VAL A 263 14.32 -16.25 23.38
C VAL A 263 14.04 -16.51 21.90
N GLU A 264 13.77 -17.77 21.54
CA GLU A 264 13.42 -18.19 20.20
C GLU A 264 12.07 -17.58 19.76
N ASN A 265 11.07 -17.52 20.65
CA ASN A 265 9.85 -16.76 20.39
C ASN A 265 10.14 -15.26 20.18
N SER A 266 11.00 -14.66 21.00
CA SER A 266 11.38 -13.25 20.82
C SER A 266 12.07 -12.98 19.49
N LEU A 267 12.96 -13.89 19.05
CA LEU A 267 13.61 -13.84 17.74
C LEU A 267 12.59 -14.04 16.60
N TRP A 268 11.62 -14.92 16.77
CA TRP A 268 10.52 -15.10 15.81
C TRP A 268 9.68 -13.82 15.67
N GLN A 269 9.33 -13.17 16.79
CA GLN A 269 8.61 -11.89 16.77
C GLN A 269 9.42 -10.78 16.08
N LEU A 270 10.75 -10.70 16.32
CA LEU A 270 11.63 -9.80 15.57
C LEU A 270 11.62 -10.12 14.07
N ALA A 271 11.68 -11.40 13.68
CA ALA A 271 11.64 -11.80 12.28
C ALA A 271 10.34 -11.37 11.60
N LYS A 272 9.18 -11.55 12.25
CA LYS A 272 7.90 -11.02 11.77
C LYS A 272 7.90 -9.51 11.64
N GLY A 273 8.49 -8.80 12.61
CA GLY A 273 8.65 -7.35 12.55
C GLY A 273 9.48 -6.89 11.33
N TYR A 274 10.58 -7.59 10.99
CA TYR A 274 11.34 -7.28 9.76
C TYR A 274 10.56 -7.56 8.49
N VAL A 275 9.75 -8.62 8.45
CA VAL A 275 8.82 -8.84 7.35
C VAL A 275 7.83 -7.67 7.24
N GLY A 276 7.30 -7.21 8.38
CA GLY A 276 6.44 -6.02 8.45
C GLY A 276 7.11 -4.74 7.93
N VAL A 277 8.39 -4.49 8.25
CA VAL A 277 9.19 -3.36 7.73
C VAL A 277 9.29 -3.42 6.22
N VAL A 278 9.70 -4.57 5.70
CA VAL A 278 9.91 -4.77 4.27
C VAL A 278 8.59 -4.63 3.52
N ASP A 279 7.54 -5.30 3.99
CA ASP A 279 6.22 -5.28 3.36
C ASP A 279 5.58 -3.89 3.43
N SER A 280 5.77 -3.13 4.53
CA SER A 280 5.27 -1.76 4.64
C SER A 280 5.97 -0.81 3.67
N GLY A 281 7.29 -0.92 3.50
CA GLY A 281 7.99 -0.10 2.51
C GLY A 281 7.65 -0.48 1.07
N TYR A 282 7.48 -1.78 0.78
CA TYR A 282 7.02 -2.24 -0.53
C TYR A 282 5.58 -1.77 -0.80
N HIS A 283 4.69 -1.91 0.17
CA HIS A 283 3.31 -1.43 0.11
C HIS A 283 3.25 0.05 -0.25
N GLN A 284 3.90 0.91 0.53
CA GLN A 284 3.84 2.37 0.35
C GLN A 284 4.41 2.81 -1.01
N LEU A 285 5.56 2.26 -1.41
CA LEU A 285 6.26 2.72 -2.62
C LEU A 285 5.79 2.08 -3.92
N ILE A 286 5.36 0.83 -3.85
CA ILE A 286 5.16 -0.01 -5.02
C ILE A 286 3.70 -0.34 -5.19
N SER A 287 3.08 -1.05 -4.25
CA SER A 287 1.66 -1.39 -4.32
C SER A 287 0.79 -0.14 -4.40
N HIS A 288 1.04 0.85 -3.54
CA HIS A 288 0.26 2.07 -3.42
C HIS A 288 0.77 3.16 -4.36
N TRP A 289 1.91 3.79 -4.07
CA TRP A 289 2.40 4.90 -4.90
C TRP A 289 2.59 4.53 -6.38
N LEU A 290 3.37 3.50 -6.69
CA LEU A 290 3.68 3.19 -8.08
C LEU A 290 2.47 2.63 -8.83
N HIS A 291 1.84 1.58 -8.31
CA HIS A 291 0.79 0.84 -9.02
C HIS A 291 -0.58 1.52 -9.00
N THR A 292 -0.77 2.64 -8.28
CA THR A 292 -1.97 3.47 -8.41
C THR A 292 -1.64 4.91 -8.77
N HIS A 293 -1.08 5.69 -7.84
CA HIS A 293 -0.86 7.13 -8.02
C HIS A 293 -0.02 7.46 -9.26
N ALA A 294 1.16 6.86 -9.39
CA ALA A 294 2.11 7.22 -10.43
C ALA A 294 1.68 6.70 -11.82
N VAL A 295 1.17 5.47 -11.90
CA VAL A 295 0.77 4.87 -13.17
C VAL A 295 -0.52 5.45 -13.73
N ILE A 296 -1.41 6.00 -12.91
CA ILE A 296 -2.69 6.53 -13.41
C ILE A 296 -2.55 7.97 -13.95
N GLU A 297 -1.66 8.80 -13.40
CA GLU A 297 -1.48 10.21 -13.81
C GLU A 297 -1.25 10.41 -15.32
N PRO A 298 -0.44 9.57 -16.02
CA PRO A 298 -0.33 9.59 -17.47
C PRO A 298 -1.65 9.43 -18.24
N PHE A 299 -2.59 8.60 -17.74
CA PHE A 299 -3.91 8.41 -18.34
C PHE A 299 -4.76 9.67 -18.23
N ILE A 300 -4.67 10.38 -17.10
CA ILE A 300 -5.38 11.65 -16.88
C ILE A 300 -4.90 12.71 -17.88
N ILE A 301 -3.58 12.84 -18.00
CA ILE A 301 -2.94 13.81 -18.91
C ILE A 301 -3.32 13.51 -20.36
N ALA A 302 -3.18 12.26 -20.82
CA ALA A 302 -3.52 11.89 -22.18
C ALA A 302 -5.02 12.06 -22.46
N THR A 303 -5.89 11.71 -21.51
CA THR A 303 -7.35 11.83 -21.67
C THR A 303 -7.74 13.29 -21.89
N ASN A 304 -7.27 14.21 -21.03
CA ASN A 304 -7.57 15.63 -21.17
C ASN A 304 -6.94 16.29 -22.42
N ARG A 305 -5.86 15.71 -22.97
CA ARG A 305 -5.17 16.26 -24.15
C ARG A 305 -5.73 15.76 -25.48
N GLN A 306 -6.26 14.54 -25.52
CA GLN A 306 -6.60 13.85 -26.77
C GLN A 306 -8.08 13.54 -26.93
N LEU A 307 -8.85 13.46 -25.83
CA LEU A 307 -10.28 13.18 -25.88
C LEU A 307 -11.06 14.45 -25.54
N SER A 308 -11.97 14.85 -26.42
CA SER A 308 -12.90 15.95 -26.16
C SER A 308 -13.78 15.64 -24.95
N VAL A 309 -14.24 16.66 -24.23
CA VAL A 309 -15.26 16.50 -23.17
C VAL A 309 -16.56 15.86 -23.67
N LEU A 310 -16.80 15.90 -24.99
CA LEU A 310 -17.92 15.24 -25.65
C LEU A 310 -17.68 13.75 -25.92
N HIS A 311 -16.42 13.31 -25.92
CA HIS A 311 -16.03 11.96 -26.28
C HIS A 311 -16.58 10.94 -25.27
N PRO A 312 -17.15 9.80 -25.70
CA PRO A 312 -17.75 8.83 -24.78
C PRO A 312 -16.73 8.26 -23.79
N ILE A 313 -15.50 7.98 -24.24
CA ILE A 313 -14.44 7.48 -23.33
C ILE A 313 -13.92 8.54 -22.36
N TYR A 314 -13.95 9.83 -22.72
CA TYR A 314 -13.69 10.90 -21.75
C TYR A 314 -14.74 10.86 -20.63
N LYS A 315 -16.03 10.83 -21.00
CA LYS A 315 -17.13 10.76 -20.02
C LYS A 315 -17.09 9.49 -19.17
N LEU A 316 -16.61 8.36 -19.70
CA LEU A 316 -16.46 7.12 -18.94
C LEU A 316 -15.34 7.25 -17.89
N LEU A 317 -14.17 7.74 -18.28
CA LEU A 317 -12.97 7.70 -17.44
C LEU A 317 -12.81 8.91 -16.52
N HIS A 318 -13.32 10.09 -16.90
CA HIS A 318 -13.11 11.34 -16.16
C HIS A 318 -13.47 11.27 -14.66
N PRO A 319 -14.59 10.65 -14.22
CA PRO A 319 -14.89 10.51 -12.78
C PRO A 319 -13.80 9.80 -11.99
N HIS A 320 -13.06 8.90 -12.65
CA HIS A 320 -12.01 8.08 -12.07
C HIS A 320 -10.66 8.79 -11.98
N TYR A 321 -10.59 10.07 -12.37
CA TYR A 321 -9.39 10.88 -12.30
C TYR A 321 -9.47 12.01 -11.27
N ARG A 322 -10.64 12.20 -10.67
CA ARG A 322 -10.91 13.27 -9.70
C ARG A 322 -9.80 13.33 -8.65
N ASP A 323 -9.29 14.53 -8.41
CA ASP A 323 -8.33 14.85 -7.35
C ASP A 323 -6.93 14.21 -7.49
N THR A 324 -6.72 13.25 -8.40
CA THR A 324 -5.48 12.47 -8.50
C THR A 324 -4.26 13.31 -8.89
N MET A 325 -4.37 14.17 -9.90
CA MET A 325 -3.23 15.03 -10.28
C MET A 325 -2.83 15.97 -9.13
N ASN A 326 -3.81 16.48 -8.38
CA ASN A 326 -3.54 17.39 -7.28
C ASN A 326 -2.89 16.64 -6.11
N ILE A 327 -3.44 15.51 -5.65
CA ILE A 327 -2.78 14.75 -4.58
C ILE A 327 -1.37 14.30 -4.98
N ASN A 328 -1.14 13.90 -6.23
CA ASN A 328 0.19 13.54 -6.72
C ASN A 328 1.14 14.74 -6.72
N ALA A 329 0.69 15.92 -7.14
CA ALA A 329 1.50 17.13 -7.09
C ALA A 329 1.86 17.51 -5.65
N LEU A 330 0.92 17.43 -4.71
CA LEU A 330 1.23 17.64 -3.29
C LEU A 330 2.19 16.56 -2.78
N GLY A 331 1.97 15.29 -3.13
CA GLY A 331 2.85 14.17 -2.79
C GLY A 331 4.30 14.41 -3.23
N ARG A 332 4.51 14.82 -4.50
CA ARG A 332 5.82 15.20 -5.05
C ARG A 332 6.51 16.30 -4.25
N GLN A 333 5.74 17.22 -3.69
CA GLN A 333 6.29 18.39 -2.99
C GLN A 333 6.60 18.12 -1.52
N ILE A 334 5.85 17.24 -0.84
CA ILE A 334 5.91 17.11 0.64
C ILE A 334 6.05 15.69 1.18
N LEU A 335 5.72 14.68 0.38
CA LEU A 335 5.75 13.28 0.81
C LEU A 335 7.00 12.58 0.28
N ILE A 336 7.16 12.55 -1.04
CA ILE A 336 8.18 11.76 -1.74
C ILE A 336 9.39 12.58 -2.20
N ASN A 337 9.44 13.87 -1.87
CA ASN A 337 10.60 14.71 -2.14
C ASN A 337 11.80 14.29 -1.27
N ALA A 338 13.00 14.66 -1.68
CA ALA A 338 14.19 14.47 -0.85
C ALA A 338 14.06 15.21 0.49
N GLY A 339 14.22 14.47 1.60
CA GLY A 339 13.96 14.89 2.97
C GLY A 339 12.49 14.98 3.36
N GLY A 340 11.57 14.50 2.51
CA GLY A 340 10.13 14.45 2.74
C GLY A 340 9.71 13.37 3.74
N ALA A 341 8.43 13.32 4.06
CA ALA A 341 7.90 12.43 5.11
C ALA A 341 8.17 10.95 4.81
N LEU A 342 8.09 10.52 3.55
CA LEU A 342 8.32 9.12 3.18
C LEU A 342 9.78 8.71 3.47
N GLU A 343 10.76 9.52 3.06
CA GLU A 343 12.19 9.21 3.30
C GLU A 343 12.57 9.15 4.78
N VAL A 344 11.78 9.78 5.66
CA VAL A 344 12.00 9.81 7.11
C VAL A 344 11.34 8.62 7.81
N THR A 345 10.20 8.15 7.30
CA THR A 345 9.34 7.16 7.95
C THR A 345 9.45 5.76 7.38
N VAL A 346 9.99 5.61 6.17
CA VAL A 346 10.15 4.31 5.48
C VAL A 346 11.62 3.91 5.40
N PHE A 347 11.90 2.62 5.58
CA PHE A 347 13.23 2.05 5.67
C PHE A 347 14.16 2.37 4.47
N THR A 348 13.61 2.52 3.27
CA THR A 348 14.31 2.82 2.02
C THR A 348 15.00 4.19 2.01
N SER A 349 14.57 5.11 2.87
CA SER A 349 15.17 6.45 3.05
C SER A 349 15.38 7.17 1.71
N LYS A 350 16.53 7.82 1.49
CA LYS A 350 16.87 8.55 0.25
C LYS A 350 16.90 7.71 -1.04
N TYR A 351 16.75 6.40 -0.95
CA TYR A 351 16.71 5.50 -2.11
C TYR A 351 15.28 5.18 -2.55
N SER A 352 14.26 5.69 -1.86
CA SER A 352 12.85 5.35 -2.06
C SER A 352 12.37 5.52 -3.51
N MET A 353 12.57 6.69 -4.11
CA MET A 353 12.08 6.96 -5.46
C MET A 353 12.88 6.23 -6.54
N GLU A 354 14.18 6.03 -6.32
CA GLU A 354 15.02 5.25 -7.22
C GLU A 354 14.62 3.76 -7.17
N PHE A 355 14.33 3.23 -5.98
CA PHE A 355 13.84 1.89 -5.77
C PHE A 355 12.49 1.65 -6.47
N SER A 356 11.55 2.59 -6.34
CA SER A 356 10.26 2.56 -7.05
C SER A 356 10.46 2.57 -8.58
N SER A 357 11.36 3.43 -9.10
CA SER A 357 11.70 3.46 -10.53
C SER A 357 12.35 2.16 -11.03
N MET A 358 13.18 1.50 -10.21
CA MET A 358 13.76 0.20 -10.57
C MET A 358 12.66 -0.85 -10.75
N LEU A 359 11.70 -0.93 -9.84
CA LEU A 359 10.60 -1.90 -9.90
C LEU A 359 9.56 -1.60 -10.97
N TYR A 360 9.43 -0.35 -11.41
CA TYR A 360 8.59 0.00 -12.57
C TYR A 360 9.02 -0.71 -13.86
N LYS A 361 10.28 -1.16 -13.97
CA LYS A 361 10.74 -1.93 -15.13
C LYS A 361 9.94 -3.23 -15.31
N ASP A 362 9.51 -3.85 -14.22
CA ASP A 362 8.75 -5.10 -14.22
C ASP A 362 7.23 -4.88 -14.24
N TRP A 363 6.77 -3.63 -14.25
CA TRP A 363 5.34 -3.32 -14.35
C TRP A 363 4.80 -3.67 -15.73
N VAL A 364 3.60 -4.26 -15.77
CA VAL A 364 2.94 -4.71 -17.00
C VAL A 364 1.46 -4.35 -16.94
N PHE A 365 0.99 -3.52 -17.85
CA PHE A 365 -0.37 -2.96 -17.79
C PHE A 365 -1.48 -4.03 -17.81
N PRO A 366 -1.50 -5.02 -18.74
CA PRO A 366 -2.54 -6.06 -18.73
C PRO A 366 -2.53 -6.92 -17.47
N GLU A 367 -1.40 -7.03 -16.77
CA GLU A 367 -1.29 -7.80 -15.53
C GLU A 367 -1.84 -7.06 -14.31
N GLN A 368 -2.23 -5.78 -14.46
CA GLN A 368 -2.95 -5.04 -13.41
C GLN A 368 -4.43 -5.42 -13.35
N ALA A 369 -4.92 -6.21 -14.31
CA ALA A 369 -6.23 -6.81 -14.24
C ALA A 369 -6.29 -7.84 -13.10
N LEU A 370 -7.23 -7.70 -12.15
CA LEU A 370 -7.30 -8.58 -10.99
C LEU A 370 -7.31 -10.09 -11.34
N PRO A 371 -8.11 -10.56 -12.32
CA PRO A 371 -8.02 -11.94 -12.80
C PRO A 371 -6.61 -12.38 -13.22
N GLN A 372 -5.88 -11.52 -13.93
CA GLN A 372 -4.55 -11.85 -14.44
C GLN A 372 -3.50 -11.80 -13.32
N ASP A 373 -3.60 -10.84 -12.39
CA ASP A 373 -2.76 -10.78 -11.20
C ASP A 373 -2.89 -12.07 -10.35
N LEU A 374 -4.12 -12.50 -10.05
CA LEU A 374 -4.39 -13.70 -9.26
C LEU A 374 -3.82 -14.97 -9.93
N LEU A 375 -3.96 -15.08 -11.25
CA LEU A 375 -3.38 -16.17 -12.03
C LEU A 375 -1.85 -16.11 -12.04
N LYS A 376 -1.26 -14.91 -12.24
CA LYS A 376 0.19 -14.69 -12.28
C LYS A 376 0.85 -15.02 -10.94
N ARG A 377 0.22 -14.64 -9.83
CA ARG A 377 0.69 -14.99 -8.47
C ARG A 377 0.44 -16.46 -8.13
N GLY A 378 -0.25 -17.20 -8.99
CA GLY A 378 -0.57 -18.61 -8.78
C GLY A 378 -1.59 -18.84 -7.68
N VAL A 379 -2.29 -17.81 -7.19
CA VAL A 379 -3.31 -17.92 -6.12
C VAL A 379 -4.71 -18.23 -6.66
N ALA A 380 -4.85 -18.29 -7.98
CA ALA A 380 -6.04 -18.76 -8.68
C ALA A 380 -5.65 -19.65 -9.88
N VAL A 381 -6.62 -20.43 -10.36
CA VAL A 381 -6.53 -21.17 -11.63
C VAL A 381 -7.77 -20.89 -12.47
N LYS A 382 -7.64 -21.03 -13.79
CA LYS A 382 -8.80 -20.95 -14.69
C LYS A 382 -9.70 -22.15 -14.48
N ASP A 383 -10.99 -21.88 -14.27
CA ASP A 383 -12.02 -22.91 -14.14
C ASP A 383 -13.35 -22.34 -14.65
N SER A 384 -13.77 -22.77 -15.85
CA SER A 384 -15.00 -22.28 -16.47
C SER A 384 -16.29 -22.70 -15.75
N SER A 385 -16.21 -23.63 -14.78
CA SER A 385 -17.36 -24.03 -13.97
C SER A 385 -17.59 -23.10 -12.76
N CYS A 386 -16.57 -22.33 -12.38
CA CYS A 386 -16.66 -21.35 -11.30
C CYS A 386 -17.21 -20.01 -11.80
N PRO A 387 -17.82 -19.21 -10.91
CA PRO A 387 -18.09 -17.80 -11.18
C PRO A 387 -16.83 -17.12 -11.72
N HIS A 388 -16.99 -16.20 -12.67
CA HIS A 388 -15.89 -15.42 -13.25
C HIS A 388 -14.84 -16.23 -14.02
N GLY A 389 -15.03 -17.55 -14.19
CA GLY A 389 -14.08 -18.43 -14.87
C GLY A 389 -12.80 -18.71 -14.07
N LEU A 390 -12.82 -18.47 -12.75
CA LEU A 390 -11.65 -18.59 -11.87
C LEU A 390 -11.99 -19.38 -10.60
N LYS A 391 -11.06 -20.24 -10.20
CA LYS A 391 -11.06 -20.91 -8.90
C LYS A 391 -9.90 -20.37 -8.06
N LEU A 392 -10.22 -19.73 -6.94
CA LEU A 392 -9.23 -19.32 -5.94
C LEU A 392 -8.67 -20.57 -5.24
N LEU A 393 -7.36 -20.59 -4.97
CA LEU A 393 -6.72 -21.67 -4.23
C LEU A 393 -6.87 -21.51 -2.71
N ILE A 394 -7.02 -20.26 -2.27
CA ILE A 394 -7.46 -19.91 -0.93
C ILE A 394 -8.91 -19.44 -1.08
N GLU A 395 -9.86 -20.31 -0.74
CA GLU A 395 -11.29 -20.07 -0.99
C GLU A 395 -11.78 -18.80 -0.27
N ASP A 396 -11.37 -18.63 0.99
CA ASP A 396 -11.63 -17.43 1.80
C ASP A 396 -10.45 -16.47 1.75
N TYR A 397 -10.13 -15.92 0.57
CA TYR A 397 -9.16 -14.84 0.39
C TYR A 397 -9.92 -13.52 0.24
N PRO A 398 -10.10 -12.72 1.31
CA PRO A 398 -11.11 -11.66 1.34
C PRO A 398 -10.92 -10.58 0.27
N PHE A 399 -9.69 -10.12 0.04
CA PHE A 399 -9.38 -9.19 -1.06
C PHE A 399 -9.75 -9.75 -2.43
N ALA A 400 -9.38 -11.01 -2.71
CA ALA A 400 -9.61 -11.61 -4.02
C ALA A 400 -11.10 -11.92 -4.27
N VAL A 401 -11.79 -12.46 -3.26
CA VAL A 401 -13.23 -12.77 -3.33
C VAL A 401 -14.04 -11.49 -3.58
N ASP A 402 -13.81 -10.46 -2.75
CA ASP A 402 -14.54 -9.20 -2.86
C ASP A 402 -14.14 -8.45 -4.13
N GLY A 403 -12.85 -8.43 -4.45
CA GLY A 403 -12.30 -7.74 -5.62
C GLY A 403 -12.83 -8.30 -6.93
N LEU A 404 -13.03 -9.62 -7.04
CA LEU A 404 -13.56 -10.23 -8.25
C LEU A 404 -15.00 -9.78 -8.52
N GLU A 405 -15.85 -9.68 -7.49
CA GLU A 405 -17.21 -9.16 -7.66
C GLU A 405 -17.21 -7.71 -8.19
N ILE A 406 -16.34 -6.86 -7.64
CA ILE A 406 -16.20 -5.46 -8.07
C ILE A 406 -15.62 -5.38 -9.49
N TRP A 407 -14.56 -6.14 -9.80
CA TRP A 407 -13.93 -6.19 -11.11
C TRP A 407 -14.93 -6.54 -12.21
N PHE A 408 -15.71 -7.61 -12.03
CA PHE A 408 -16.67 -8.05 -13.05
C PHE A 408 -17.90 -7.13 -13.15
N ALA A 409 -18.27 -6.44 -12.06
CA ALA A 409 -19.25 -5.35 -12.13
C ALA A 409 -18.74 -4.17 -12.98
N ILE A 410 -17.50 -3.72 -12.77
CA ILE A 410 -16.85 -2.69 -13.59
C ILE A 410 -16.77 -3.15 -15.05
N LYS A 411 -16.31 -4.36 -15.31
CA LYS A 411 -16.20 -4.90 -16.69
C LYS A 411 -17.54 -4.93 -17.40
N THR A 412 -18.60 -5.35 -16.71
CA THR A 412 -19.96 -5.36 -17.26
C THR A 412 -20.44 -3.93 -17.57
N TRP A 413 -20.19 -2.99 -16.66
CA TRP A 413 -20.51 -1.56 -16.88
C TRP A 413 -19.79 -1.00 -18.11
N VAL A 414 -18.48 -1.20 -18.22
CA VAL A 414 -17.68 -0.73 -19.36
C VAL A 414 -18.14 -1.38 -20.66
N GLN A 415 -18.45 -2.68 -20.64
CA GLN A 415 -18.95 -3.39 -21.81
C GLN A 415 -20.32 -2.85 -22.27
N ASP A 416 -21.27 -2.68 -21.35
CA ASP A 416 -22.60 -2.14 -21.64
C ASP A 416 -22.47 -0.71 -22.20
N TYR A 417 -21.66 0.15 -21.57
CA TYR A 417 -21.41 1.52 -22.00
C TYR A 417 -20.74 1.61 -23.37
N CYS A 418 -19.63 0.89 -23.59
CA CYS A 418 -18.92 0.89 -24.87
C CYS A 418 -19.80 0.37 -26.02
N SER A 419 -20.73 -0.55 -25.74
CA SER A 419 -21.67 -1.08 -26.74
C SER A 419 -22.69 -0.05 -27.24
N VAL A 420 -22.94 1.02 -26.47
CA VAL A 420 -23.77 2.16 -26.92
C VAL A 420 -23.09 2.88 -28.09
N TYR A 421 -21.78 3.16 -27.97
CA TYR A 421 -21.03 4.03 -28.89
C TYR A 421 -20.24 3.29 -29.97
N TYR A 422 -19.75 2.08 -29.69
CA TYR A 422 -18.89 1.30 -30.59
C TYR A 422 -19.54 -0.05 -30.95
N LYS A 423 -20.10 -0.13 -32.17
CA LYS A 423 -20.87 -1.31 -32.61
C LYS A 423 -19.98 -2.46 -33.10
N ASP A 424 -18.80 -2.14 -33.62
CA ASP A 424 -17.82 -3.09 -34.16
C ASP A 424 -16.38 -2.59 -33.99
N ASP A 425 -15.40 -3.44 -34.30
CA ASP A 425 -13.98 -3.08 -34.22
C ASP A 425 -13.59 -1.97 -35.22
N GLU A 426 -14.31 -1.83 -36.34
CA GLU A 426 -14.02 -0.77 -37.31
C GLU A 426 -14.33 0.61 -36.76
N SER A 427 -15.34 0.74 -35.88
CA SER A 427 -15.62 1.98 -35.16
C SER A 427 -14.49 2.40 -34.21
N ILE A 428 -13.75 1.45 -33.63
CA ILE A 428 -12.57 1.71 -32.79
C ILE A 428 -11.40 2.22 -33.63
N LYS A 429 -11.14 1.57 -34.77
CA LYS A 429 -10.02 1.92 -35.67
C LYS A 429 -10.17 3.31 -36.30
N LYS A 430 -11.42 3.72 -36.58
CA LYS A 430 -11.74 4.99 -37.23
C LYS A 430 -11.81 6.18 -36.27
N ASP A 431 -11.80 5.93 -34.96
CA ASP A 431 -11.86 6.98 -33.93
C ASP A 431 -10.49 7.65 -33.76
N ALA A 432 -10.29 8.80 -34.40
CA ALA A 432 -9.01 9.49 -34.41
C ALA A 432 -8.61 10.05 -33.02
N GLU A 433 -9.57 10.44 -32.18
CA GLU A 433 -9.29 10.90 -30.81
C GLU A 433 -8.82 9.72 -29.96
N LEU A 434 -9.53 8.58 -30.01
CA LEU A 434 -9.15 7.37 -29.28
C LEU A 434 -7.78 6.83 -29.70
N GLN A 435 -7.49 6.79 -31.01
CA GLN A 435 -6.17 6.35 -31.50
C GLN A 435 -5.05 7.31 -31.04
N SER A 436 -5.31 8.62 -31.02
CA SER A 436 -4.32 9.62 -30.58
C SER A 436 -4.10 9.57 -29.07
N TRP A 437 -5.17 9.38 -28.29
CA TRP A 437 -5.14 9.16 -26.85
C TRP A 437 -4.26 7.97 -26.48
N TRP A 438 -4.53 6.81 -27.06
CA TRP A 438 -3.78 5.60 -26.75
C TRP A 438 -2.32 5.70 -27.19
N LYS A 439 -2.06 6.33 -28.34
CA LYS A 439 -0.72 6.57 -28.83
C LYS A 439 0.08 7.49 -27.89
N GLU A 440 -0.48 8.64 -27.50
CA GLU A 440 0.22 9.58 -26.60
C GLU A 440 0.47 8.94 -25.23
N LEU A 441 -0.51 8.24 -24.67
CA LEU A 441 -0.36 7.51 -23.42
C LEU A 441 0.83 6.55 -23.47
N ARG A 442 0.90 5.68 -24.50
CA ARG A 442 1.96 4.68 -24.63
C ARG A 442 3.31 5.31 -24.93
N GLU A 443 3.38 6.25 -25.87
CA GLU A 443 4.65 6.77 -26.40
C GLU A 443 5.22 7.94 -25.59
N LYS A 444 4.40 8.62 -24.78
CA LYS A 444 4.78 9.76 -23.94
C LYS A 444 4.50 9.50 -22.46
N GLY A 445 3.27 9.10 -22.13
CA GLY A 445 2.85 8.88 -20.74
C GLY A 445 3.67 7.79 -20.04
N HIS A 446 3.68 6.58 -20.60
CA HIS A 446 4.53 5.47 -20.20
C HIS A 446 5.69 5.28 -21.18
N GLY A 447 6.29 6.38 -21.64
CA GLY A 447 7.23 6.40 -22.76
C GLY A 447 8.47 5.51 -22.60
N ASP A 448 8.92 5.26 -21.37
CA ASP A 448 10.04 4.36 -21.07
C ASP A 448 9.75 2.89 -21.41
N LYS A 449 8.46 2.54 -21.53
CA LYS A 449 7.97 1.18 -21.79
C LYS A 449 7.17 1.11 -23.10
N LYS A 450 7.29 2.10 -23.99
CA LYS A 450 6.50 2.20 -25.23
C LYS A 450 6.70 1.03 -26.22
N GLU A 451 7.87 0.38 -26.17
CA GLU A 451 8.27 -0.71 -27.06
C GLU A 451 7.84 -2.09 -26.55
N GLU A 452 7.24 -2.16 -25.36
CA GLU A 452 6.78 -3.42 -24.77
C GLU A 452 5.65 -4.01 -25.62
N ILE A 453 5.74 -5.31 -25.93
CA ILE A 453 4.81 -5.97 -26.86
C ILE A 453 3.44 -6.29 -26.25
N TRP A 454 3.32 -6.19 -24.93
CA TRP A 454 2.09 -6.48 -24.20
C TRP A 454 1.09 -5.32 -24.21
N TRP A 455 1.46 -4.14 -24.71
CA TRP A 455 0.49 -3.04 -24.85
C TRP A 455 -0.65 -3.45 -25.80
N PRO A 456 -1.92 -3.29 -25.40
CA PRO A 456 -3.04 -3.36 -26.33
C PRO A 456 -2.80 -2.51 -27.57
N LYS A 457 -3.25 -2.96 -28.74
CA LYS A 457 -3.09 -2.18 -29.99
C LYS A 457 -4.19 -1.14 -30.15
N MET A 458 -5.24 -1.22 -29.34
CA MET A 458 -6.44 -0.38 -29.42
C MET A 458 -7.10 -0.43 -30.80
N GLN A 459 -7.28 -1.64 -31.32
CA GLN A 459 -7.88 -1.91 -32.64
C GLN A 459 -9.22 -2.64 -32.55
N THR A 460 -9.57 -3.16 -31.37
CA THR A 460 -10.79 -3.93 -31.15
C THR A 460 -11.58 -3.38 -29.96
N ARG A 461 -12.88 -3.67 -29.94
CA ARG A 461 -13.74 -3.28 -28.81
C ARG A 461 -13.35 -4.00 -27.53
N GLU A 462 -12.89 -5.24 -27.62
CA GLU A 462 -12.42 -6.02 -26.47
C GLU A 462 -11.19 -5.36 -25.82
N GLU A 463 -10.22 -4.91 -26.62
CA GLU A 463 -9.05 -4.17 -26.11
C GLU A 463 -9.44 -2.87 -25.40
N LEU A 464 -10.42 -2.11 -25.94
CA LEU A 464 -10.93 -0.91 -25.29
C LEU A 464 -11.62 -1.23 -23.96
N ILE A 465 -12.50 -2.24 -23.95
CA ILE A 465 -13.23 -2.65 -22.74
C ILE A 465 -12.25 -3.08 -21.65
N GLU A 466 -11.28 -3.94 -21.99
CA GLU A 466 -10.29 -4.42 -21.02
C GLU A 466 -9.43 -3.27 -20.50
N THR A 467 -8.96 -2.38 -21.39
CA THR A 467 -8.16 -1.20 -21.03
C THR A 467 -8.91 -0.29 -20.07
N CYS A 468 -10.16 0.10 -20.39
CA CYS A 468 -10.97 0.94 -19.52
C CYS A 468 -11.30 0.24 -18.19
N THR A 469 -11.54 -1.06 -18.19
CA THR A 469 -11.77 -1.85 -16.97
C THR A 469 -10.55 -1.80 -16.06
N ILE A 470 -9.34 -2.00 -16.59
CA ILE A 470 -8.08 -1.91 -15.84
C ILE A 470 -7.90 -0.51 -15.24
N ILE A 471 -8.11 0.55 -16.02
CA ILE A 471 -7.97 1.94 -15.56
C ILE A 471 -8.92 2.21 -14.39
N ILE A 472 -10.20 1.86 -14.53
CA ILE A 472 -11.21 2.07 -13.50
C ILE A 472 -10.89 1.24 -12.26
N TRP A 473 -10.48 -0.02 -12.41
CA TRP A 473 -10.05 -0.88 -11.31
C TRP A 473 -8.88 -0.30 -10.51
N ILE A 474 -7.82 0.15 -11.20
CA ILE A 474 -6.65 0.76 -10.57
C ILE A 474 -7.05 2.01 -9.79
N ALA A 475 -7.82 2.89 -10.44
CA ALA A 475 -8.19 4.18 -9.89
C ALA A 475 -9.18 4.08 -8.71
N SER A 476 -10.00 3.03 -8.67
CA SER A 476 -11.03 2.85 -7.64
C SER A 476 -10.66 1.74 -6.65
N ALA A 477 -11.09 0.51 -6.92
CA ALA A 477 -11.06 -0.60 -5.98
C ALA A 477 -9.65 -1.05 -5.57
N LEU A 478 -8.68 -1.07 -6.50
CA LEU A 478 -7.30 -1.42 -6.15
C LEU A 478 -6.71 -0.39 -5.18
N HIS A 479 -6.79 0.89 -5.51
CA HIS A 479 -6.34 1.97 -4.63
C HIS A 479 -7.06 1.92 -3.29
N ALA A 480 -8.38 1.78 -3.27
CA ALA A 480 -9.15 1.69 -2.03
C ALA A 480 -8.68 0.55 -1.12
N ALA A 481 -8.48 -0.65 -1.68
CA ALA A 481 -8.07 -1.85 -0.96
C ALA A 481 -6.69 -1.73 -0.28
N ILE A 482 -5.81 -0.87 -0.81
CA ILE A 482 -4.45 -0.67 -0.29
C ILE A 482 -4.24 0.70 0.35
N ASN A 483 -5.23 1.59 0.33
CA ASN A 483 -5.14 2.93 0.87
C ASN A 483 -5.87 3.07 2.22
N PHE A 484 -7.15 2.74 2.26
CA PHE A 484 -8.00 3.02 3.43
C PHE A 484 -7.77 2.06 4.61
N GLY A 485 -6.93 1.03 4.42
CA GLY A 485 -6.40 0.16 5.47
C GLY A 485 -5.16 0.71 6.18
N GLN A 486 -4.58 1.83 5.71
CA GLN A 486 -3.36 2.40 6.27
C GLN A 486 -3.46 2.72 7.76
N TYR A 487 -4.51 3.42 8.20
CA TYR A 487 -4.74 3.70 9.61
C TYR A 487 -5.35 2.53 10.39
N PRO A 488 -6.40 1.82 9.88
CA PRO A 488 -6.97 0.67 10.60
C PRO A 488 -5.95 -0.38 11.03
N TYR A 489 -4.97 -0.71 10.18
CA TYR A 489 -3.91 -1.68 10.47
C TYR A 489 -2.58 -1.04 10.89
N GLY A 490 -2.14 -0.01 10.18
CA GLY A 490 -0.82 0.64 10.39
C GLY A 490 -0.84 1.82 11.34
N GLY A 491 -2.01 2.25 11.78
CA GLY A 491 -2.16 3.21 12.87
C GLY A 491 -1.58 2.71 14.19
N TYR A 492 -1.27 1.42 14.33
CA TYR A 492 -0.50 0.85 15.45
C TYR A 492 0.88 0.36 14.94
N PRO A 493 1.94 1.17 15.04
CA PRO A 493 3.25 0.86 14.44
C PRO A 493 3.89 -0.47 14.81
N PRO A 494 3.68 -1.05 16.01
CA PRO A 494 4.21 -2.39 16.28
C PRO A 494 3.65 -3.48 15.37
N ASN A 495 2.38 -3.36 14.92
CA ASN A 495 1.77 -4.27 13.97
C ASN A 495 2.35 -4.11 12.56
N ARG A 496 2.48 -2.86 12.11
CA ARG A 496 3.02 -2.50 10.79
C ARG A 496 4.21 -1.56 10.90
N PRO A 497 5.37 -2.04 11.37
CA PRO A 497 6.56 -1.20 11.43
C PRO A 497 6.97 -0.84 10.00
N ALA A 498 7.39 0.40 9.75
CA ALA A 498 7.86 0.85 8.43
C ALA A 498 9.37 1.11 8.39
N ILE A 499 10.03 1.05 9.55
CA ILE A 499 11.47 1.26 9.70
C ILE A 499 12.05 0.34 10.77
N SER A 500 13.33 0.02 10.60
CA SER A 500 14.16 -0.66 11.58
C SER A 500 15.55 -0.03 11.64
N SER A 501 16.13 0.07 12.84
CA SER A 501 17.41 0.75 13.10
C SER A 501 18.54 -0.21 13.47
N LYS A 502 18.20 -1.44 13.85
CA LYS A 502 19.14 -2.49 14.26
C LYS A 502 18.93 -3.75 13.42
N LEU A 503 19.94 -4.62 13.39
CA LEU A 503 19.82 -6.00 12.90
C LEU A 503 19.41 -6.93 14.06
N VAL A 504 18.99 -8.16 13.75
CA VAL A 504 18.70 -9.18 14.77
C VAL A 504 19.95 -9.37 15.65
N PRO A 505 19.83 -9.32 17.00
CA PRO A 505 20.97 -9.51 17.90
C PRO A 505 21.64 -10.88 17.77
N GLU A 506 22.97 -10.92 17.87
CA GLU A 506 23.76 -12.16 17.84
C GLU A 506 23.99 -12.70 19.26
N LYS A 507 24.00 -14.02 19.43
CA LYS A 507 24.28 -14.63 20.73
C LYS A 507 25.65 -14.21 21.25
N GLY A 508 25.69 -13.75 22.50
CA GLY A 508 26.90 -13.27 23.17
C GLY A 508 27.21 -11.79 22.96
N THR A 509 26.31 -11.02 22.35
CA THR A 509 26.39 -9.55 22.33
C THR A 509 25.51 -8.92 23.41
N PRO A 510 25.82 -7.67 23.85
CA PRO A 510 24.98 -6.95 24.81
C PRO A 510 23.52 -6.78 24.37
N GLU A 511 23.27 -6.66 23.06
CA GLU A 511 21.91 -6.55 22.50
C GLU A 511 21.12 -7.85 22.66
N TYR A 512 21.80 -9.00 22.63
CA TYR A 512 21.15 -10.29 22.89
C TYR A 512 20.84 -10.46 24.37
N ASP A 513 21.72 -9.98 25.26
CA ASP A 513 21.42 -9.93 26.70
C ASP A 513 20.24 -8.98 26.99
N GLU A 514 20.12 -7.86 26.27
CA GLU A 514 18.94 -6.98 26.33
C GLU A 514 17.67 -7.68 25.85
N LEU A 515 17.74 -8.45 24.75
CA LEU A 515 16.63 -9.28 24.26
C LEU A 515 16.18 -10.31 25.31
N LEU A 516 17.12 -10.96 26.00
CA LEU A 516 16.82 -11.92 27.07
C LEU A 516 16.14 -11.24 28.26
N ALA A 517 16.60 -10.05 28.64
CA ALA A 517 16.10 -9.32 29.80
C ALA A 517 14.73 -8.67 29.55
N ASN A 518 14.52 -8.09 28.37
CA ASN A 518 13.29 -7.40 28.01
C ASN A 518 13.00 -7.46 26.50
N PRO A 519 12.36 -8.55 26.02
CA PRO A 519 12.04 -8.73 24.61
C PRO A 519 11.22 -7.60 23.99
N ASP A 520 10.22 -7.10 24.73
CA ASP A 520 9.30 -6.08 24.25
C ASP A 520 10.01 -4.73 24.04
N LYS A 521 10.90 -4.36 24.97
CA LYS A 521 11.76 -3.18 24.82
C LYS A 521 12.71 -3.34 23.64
N THR A 522 13.34 -4.49 23.47
CA THR A 522 14.21 -4.74 22.31
C THR A 522 13.44 -4.65 20.99
N TYR A 523 12.21 -5.17 20.92
CA TYR A 523 11.32 -5.02 19.76
C TYR A 523 11.07 -3.54 19.43
N LEU A 524 10.64 -2.74 20.41
CA LEU A 524 10.35 -1.31 20.23
C LEU A 524 11.58 -0.50 19.82
N LYS A 525 12.74 -0.78 20.42
CA LYS A 525 14.02 -0.16 20.04
C LYS A 525 14.49 -0.54 18.63
N THR A 526 14.12 -1.71 18.15
CA THR A 526 14.56 -2.22 16.85
C THR A 526 13.83 -1.53 15.71
N PHE A 527 12.52 -1.34 15.84
CA PHE A 527 11.67 -0.88 14.75
C PHE A 527 11.48 0.64 14.71
N THR A 528 10.29 1.11 15.10
CA THR A 528 9.89 2.50 14.90
C THR A 528 10.09 3.29 16.19
N SER A 529 11.02 4.24 16.17
CA SER A 529 11.25 5.17 17.29
C SER A 529 10.03 6.05 17.54
N GLN A 530 9.93 6.66 18.72
CA GLN A 530 8.74 7.41 19.14
C GLN A 530 8.40 8.56 18.18
N PHE A 531 9.40 9.37 17.82
CA PHE A 531 9.22 10.46 16.85
C PHE A 531 8.70 9.96 15.49
N LYS A 532 9.32 8.89 14.96
CA LYS A 532 8.94 8.33 13.65
C LYS A 532 7.56 7.68 13.69
N ALA A 533 7.18 7.09 14.82
CA ALA A 533 5.85 6.53 15.04
C ALA A 533 4.78 7.62 15.00
N VAL A 534 4.96 8.69 15.78
CA VAL A 534 4.02 9.82 15.80
C VAL A 534 3.86 10.44 14.41
N LEU A 535 4.97 10.62 13.69
CA LEU A 535 4.93 11.13 12.32
C LEU A 535 4.21 10.16 11.37
N GLY A 536 4.56 8.87 11.41
CA GLY A 536 3.94 7.85 10.58
C GLY A 536 2.44 7.74 10.81
N ILE A 537 2.00 7.65 12.08
CA ILE A 537 0.58 7.60 12.47
C ILE A 537 -0.17 8.82 11.95
N SER A 538 0.39 10.02 12.15
CA SER A 538 -0.22 11.27 11.66
C SER A 538 -0.42 11.24 10.15
N LEU A 539 0.58 10.76 9.39
CA LEU A 539 0.48 10.66 7.95
C LEU A 539 -0.61 9.68 7.51
N VAL A 540 -0.59 8.45 8.03
CA VAL A 540 -1.57 7.44 7.63
C VAL A 540 -2.98 7.76 8.10
N GLU A 541 -3.15 8.55 9.17
CA GLU A 541 -4.45 9.07 9.59
C GLU A 541 -5.06 9.95 8.51
N ILE A 542 -4.27 10.86 7.93
CA ILE A 542 -4.71 11.76 6.88
C ILE A 542 -5.06 10.96 5.62
N LEU A 543 -4.17 10.05 5.23
CA LEU A 543 -4.30 9.28 3.99
C LEU A 543 -5.46 8.27 4.04
N SER A 544 -5.93 7.90 5.24
CA SER A 544 -7.04 6.95 5.39
C SER A 544 -8.41 7.62 5.56
N ARG A 545 -8.48 8.95 5.51
CA ARG A 545 -9.73 9.70 5.73
C ARG A 545 -10.46 9.97 4.42
N HIS A 546 -11.72 9.56 4.33
CA HIS A 546 -12.62 10.01 3.29
C HIS A 546 -13.03 11.46 3.53
N SER A 547 -13.01 12.28 2.48
CA SER A 547 -13.57 13.63 2.58
C SER A 547 -15.09 13.59 2.57
N SER A 548 -15.70 14.67 3.08
CA SER A 548 -17.15 14.80 3.13
C SER A 548 -17.81 14.93 1.75
N ASP A 549 -17.04 15.36 0.74
CA ASP A 549 -17.46 15.57 -0.64
C ASP A 549 -17.00 14.47 -1.61
N GLU A 550 -16.57 13.32 -1.08
CA GLU A 550 -16.09 12.18 -1.88
C GLU A 550 -17.19 11.60 -2.79
N VAL A 551 -16.80 11.08 -3.95
CA VAL A 551 -17.71 10.41 -4.89
C VAL A 551 -17.27 8.97 -5.06
N TYR A 552 -18.15 8.06 -4.64
CA TYR A 552 -17.87 6.63 -4.59
C TYR A 552 -18.18 5.91 -5.90
N LEU A 553 -17.66 4.70 -6.04
CA LEU A 553 -17.88 3.83 -7.19
C LEU A 553 -19.39 3.58 -7.37
N GLY A 554 -19.87 3.79 -8.59
CA GLY A 554 -21.31 3.74 -8.90
C GLY A 554 -22.05 5.07 -8.69
N GLN A 555 -21.34 6.13 -8.32
CA GLN A 555 -21.86 7.50 -8.21
C GLN A 555 -21.19 8.45 -9.22
N ARG A 556 -21.83 9.59 -9.49
CA ARG A 556 -21.27 10.71 -10.25
C ARG A 556 -21.57 12.03 -9.56
N ASP A 557 -20.76 13.03 -9.89
CA ASP A 557 -20.88 14.42 -9.45
C ASP A 557 -22.14 15.13 -9.95
N THR A 558 -22.65 14.72 -11.12
CA THR A 558 -23.91 15.24 -11.69
C THR A 558 -24.71 14.14 -12.36
N GLU A 559 -26.04 14.19 -12.22
CA GLU A 559 -26.97 13.26 -12.87
C GLU A 559 -27.03 13.48 -14.39
N ASN A 560 -26.73 14.70 -14.86
CA ASN A 560 -26.87 15.12 -16.26
C ASN A 560 -25.52 15.10 -17.03
N TRP A 561 -24.64 14.17 -16.71
CA TRP A 561 -23.32 14.03 -17.34
C TRP A 561 -23.39 13.59 -18.82
N THR A 562 -24.52 13.00 -19.23
CA THR A 562 -24.84 12.74 -20.65
C THR A 562 -26.34 12.83 -20.89
N SER A 563 -26.73 13.01 -22.16
CA SER A 563 -28.13 12.97 -22.60
C SER A 563 -28.52 11.62 -23.23
N ASP A 564 -27.56 10.70 -23.36
CA ASP A 564 -27.78 9.38 -23.96
C ASP A 564 -28.48 8.45 -22.96
N ALA A 565 -29.76 8.16 -23.20
CA ALA A 565 -30.59 7.36 -22.28
C ALA A 565 -30.03 5.96 -22.02
N GLU A 566 -29.50 5.27 -23.04
CA GLU A 566 -28.90 3.93 -22.90
C GLU A 566 -27.69 3.94 -21.96
N ALA A 567 -26.87 4.99 -22.02
CA ALA A 567 -25.71 5.13 -21.13
C ALA A 567 -26.11 5.41 -19.68
N LEU A 568 -27.16 6.22 -19.47
CA LEU A 568 -27.72 6.47 -18.15
C LEU A 568 -28.35 5.20 -17.54
N GLU A 569 -29.06 4.41 -18.34
CA GLU A 569 -29.64 3.13 -17.91
C GLU A 569 -28.56 2.12 -17.52
N ALA A 570 -27.52 1.98 -18.34
CA ALA A 570 -26.38 1.11 -18.02
C ALA A 570 -25.67 1.55 -16.73
N PHE A 571 -25.57 2.86 -16.47
CA PHE A 571 -24.95 3.37 -15.23
C PHE A 571 -25.83 3.10 -14.00
N ALA A 572 -27.15 3.25 -14.12
CA ALA A 572 -28.09 2.92 -13.05
C ALA A 572 -28.05 1.42 -12.70
N LYS A 573 -27.94 0.55 -13.71
CA LYS A 573 -27.72 -0.90 -13.53
C LYS A 573 -26.41 -1.19 -12.80
N PHE A 574 -25.33 -0.47 -13.14
CA PHE A 574 -24.06 -0.60 -12.45
C PHE A 574 -24.16 -0.20 -10.97
N GLY A 575 -24.74 0.97 -10.66
CA GLY A 575 -24.94 1.43 -9.29
C GLY A 575 -25.72 0.41 -8.44
N LYS A 576 -26.83 -0.12 -8.97
CA LYS A 576 -27.60 -1.17 -8.29
C LYS A 576 -26.78 -2.45 -8.05
N LYS A 577 -26.00 -2.89 -9.04
CA LYS A 577 -25.14 -4.08 -8.89
C LYS A 577 -24.09 -3.86 -7.80
N ILE A 578 -23.53 -2.65 -7.70
CA ILE A 578 -22.59 -2.27 -6.64
C ILE A 578 -23.24 -2.34 -5.25
N GLU A 579 -24.47 -1.86 -5.09
CA GLU A 579 -25.24 -1.99 -3.84
C GLU A 579 -25.49 -3.47 -3.47
N ASP A 580 -25.92 -4.28 -4.43
CA ASP A 580 -26.18 -5.72 -4.24
C ASP A 580 -24.91 -6.48 -3.80
N ILE A 581 -23.75 -6.09 -4.34
CA ILE A 581 -22.44 -6.64 -3.97
C ILE A 581 -22.12 -6.32 -2.51
N GLU A 582 -22.33 -5.08 -2.06
CA GLU A 582 -22.07 -4.70 -0.67
C GLU A 582 -22.89 -5.55 0.31
N GLU A 583 -24.15 -5.79 0.00
CA GLU A 583 -25.01 -6.67 0.81
C GLU A 583 -24.50 -8.12 0.83
N GLY A 584 -23.90 -8.59 -0.26
CA GLY A 584 -23.18 -9.86 -0.31
C GLY A 584 -21.98 -9.90 0.65
N MET A 585 -21.15 -8.86 0.61
CA MET A 585 -19.96 -8.75 1.47
C MET A 585 -20.35 -8.65 2.95
N LYS A 586 -21.44 -7.95 3.29
CA LYS A 586 -22.01 -7.93 4.65
C LYS A 586 -22.43 -9.31 5.12
N ARG A 587 -23.07 -10.12 4.27
CA ARG A 587 -23.41 -11.50 4.61
C ARG A 587 -22.17 -12.37 4.82
N MET A 588 -21.16 -12.24 3.95
CA MET A 588 -19.90 -12.97 4.10
C MET A 588 -19.15 -12.61 5.38
N ASN A 589 -19.10 -11.32 5.73
CA ASN A 589 -18.51 -10.92 7.00
C ASN A 589 -19.29 -11.54 8.18
N ASN A 590 -20.61 -11.61 8.13
CA ASN A 590 -21.36 -12.26 9.22
C ASN A 590 -21.28 -13.81 9.24
N ASP A 591 -20.56 -14.46 8.32
CA ASP A 591 -20.38 -15.93 8.31
C ASP A 591 -19.11 -16.35 9.06
N GLU A 592 -19.27 -16.91 10.26
CA GLU A 592 -18.17 -17.38 11.12
C GLU A 592 -17.31 -18.49 10.47
N LYS A 593 -17.78 -19.12 9.38
CA LYS A 593 -16.97 -20.08 8.61
C LYS A 593 -15.87 -19.40 7.80
N LEU A 594 -16.04 -18.12 7.43
CA LEU A 594 -15.09 -17.33 6.66
C LEU A 594 -14.09 -16.64 7.61
N ARG A 595 -13.16 -17.44 8.13
CA ARG A 595 -12.26 -17.09 9.23
C ARG A 595 -11.26 -15.97 8.87
N ASN A 596 -10.83 -15.89 7.61
CA ASN A 596 -9.84 -14.91 7.18
C ASN A 596 -10.43 -13.49 7.13
N ARG A 597 -11.76 -13.37 7.14
CA ARG A 597 -12.46 -12.08 7.11
C ARG A 597 -12.42 -11.30 8.43
N TYR A 598 -12.15 -11.96 9.56
CA TYR A 598 -12.14 -11.32 10.89
C TYR A 598 -10.80 -11.42 11.59
N GLY A 599 -10.22 -12.63 11.59
CA GLY A 599 -9.02 -12.92 12.36
C GLY A 599 -9.17 -12.81 13.88
N PRO A 600 -8.08 -13.06 14.62
CA PRO A 600 -8.05 -12.90 16.07
C PRO A 600 -8.24 -11.44 16.52
N VAL A 601 -7.94 -10.46 15.66
CA VAL A 601 -8.18 -9.02 15.92
C VAL A 601 -9.67 -8.65 15.86
N LYS A 602 -10.53 -9.55 15.38
CA LYS A 602 -11.99 -9.39 15.25
C LYS A 602 -12.36 -8.16 14.40
N MET A 603 -11.62 -7.95 13.32
CA MET A 603 -11.80 -6.84 12.40
C MET A 603 -12.38 -7.35 11.08
N PRO A 604 -13.67 -7.11 10.77
CA PRO A 604 -14.26 -7.52 9.49
C PRO A 604 -13.54 -6.87 8.31
N TYR A 605 -13.35 -7.62 7.22
CA TYR A 605 -12.79 -7.07 5.99
C TYR A 605 -13.83 -6.23 5.25
N THR A 606 -13.70 -4.90 5.36
CA THR A 606 -14.63 -3.92 4.76
C THR A 606 -13.99 -2.98 3.75
N LEU A 607 -12.69 -3.13 3.45
CA LEU A 607 -11.96 -2.22 2.56
C LEU A 607 -12.52 -2.15 1.13
N LEU A 608 -13.24 -3.18 0.69
CA LEU A 608 -13.91 -3.23 -0.60
C LEU A 608 -15.43 -3.07 -0.53
N TYR A 609 -15.97 -2.63 0.61
CA TYR A 609 -17.35 -2.15 0.64
C TYR A 609 -17.45 -0.89 -0.22
N PRO A 610 -18.34 -0.83 -1.22
CA PRO A 610 -18.42 0.32 -2.11
C PRO A 610 -18.75 1.64 -1.44
N SER A 611 -19.65 1.66 -0.45
CA SER A 611 -20.11 2.89 0.20
C SER A 611 -19.37 3.20 1.51
N SER A 612 -19.23 4.50 1.80
CA SER A 612 -18.76 5.01 3.10
C SER A 612 -19.34 6.39 3.40
N GLU A 613 -19.22 6.80 4.65
CA GLU A 613 -19.36 8.19 5.11
C GLU A 613 -17.97 8.87 5.13
N GLY A 614 -17.95 10.18 5.37
CA GLY A 614 -16.69 10.90 5.58
C GLY A 614 -15.96 10.47 6.86
N GLY A 615 -14.63 10.51 6.87
CA GLY A 615 -13.78 10.19 8.02
C GLY A 615 -12.99 8.89 7.90
N LEU A 616 -12.51 8.37 9.04
CA LEU A 616 -11.71 7.15 9.17
C LEU A 616 -12.63 5.92 9.32
N THR A 617 -13.10 5.37 8.20
CA THR A 617 -14.12 4.31 8.23
C THR A 617 -13.54 2.91 7.97
N GLY A 618 -12.42 2.80 7.25
CA GLY A 618 -11.88 1.50 6.82
C GLY A 618 -12.78 0.78 5.81
N ARG A 619 -13.54 1.54 5.02
CA ARG A 619 -14.47 1.07 3.98
C ARG A 619 -14.75 2.20 2.98
N GLY A 620 -15.34 1.87 1.84
CA GLY A 620 -15.68 2.84 0.79
C GLY A 620 -14.68 2.75 -0.35
N ILE A 621 -15.21 2.68 -1.58
CA ILE A 621 -14.42 2.69 -2.80
C ILE A 621 -14.67 4.01 -3.52
N PRO A 622 -13.79 5.02 -3.41
CA PRO A 622 -13.87 6.21 -4.25
C PRO A 622 -13.78 5.87 -5.74
N ASN A 623 -14.26 6.76 -6.60
CA ASN A 623 -14.10 6.59 -8.04
C ASN A 623 -12.63 6.68 -8.48
N SER A 624 -11.80 7.43 -7.76
CA SER A 624 -10.46 7.82 -8.18
C SER A 624 -9.44 7.71 -7.03
N VAL A 625 -8.17 7.92 -7.38
CA VAL A 625 -7.07 8.03 -6.42
C VAL A 625 -7.14 9.41 -5.76
N SER A 626 -8.06 9.58 -4.80
CA SER A 626 -8.47 10.88 -4.23
C SER A 626 -7.99 11.17 -2.81
N ILE A 627 -7.25 10.23 -2.19
CA ILE A 627 -6.28 10.48 -1.11
C ILE A 627 -5.33 9.30 -0.98
#